data_AF-A0A8H8CZR4-F1
#
_entry.id   AF-A0A8H8CZR4-F1
#
_cell.length_a   1.000
_cell.length_b   1.000
_cell.length_c   1.000
_cell.angle_alpha   90.00
_cell.angle_beta   90.00
_cell.angle_gamma   90.00
#
_symmetry.space_group_name_H-M   'P 1'
#
loop_
_entity.id
_entity.type
_entity.pdbx_description
1 polymer ?
#
loop_
_entity_poly.entity_id
_entity_poly.type
_entity_poly.pdbx_seq_one_letter_code
_entity_poly.pdbx_strand_id
1 'polypeptide(L)'
;MADIEQEREKSNNKQNAIDTCSQKLQRDAETIKILERLAGRGPQHVRDAISILKSPQCTRELSVYQLFLHDILRLCDRGLVVLCAASLGKQRVAHLAEDERTGLVGYVKENKSLLGCSALESLANDYQIPLKDDPQLINPQRIDTVSIDPSRKRLKRPASKTISPPYRTKLQHNDLLSFLEKNQGRYVALAIRIPDDENESPSIEISREMCQDLIEHAMESERQRIGL
;
A
#
# COMPACT_ATOMS: atom_id res chain seq x y z
N MET A 1 -31.78 30.77 -13.00
CA MET A 1 -32.56 29.76 -12.27
C MET A 1 -32.34 28.32 -12.80
N ALA A 2 -31.32 28.08 -13.64
CA ALA A 2 -30.98 26.73 -14.14
C ALA A 2 -29.77 26.11 -13.41
N ASP A 3 -29.05 26.86 -12.57
CA ASP A 3 -27.79 26.40 -11.99
C ASP A 3 -27.93 25.70 -10.63
N ILE A 4 -29.09 25.79 -9.96
CA ILE A 4 -29.29 25.22 -8.62
C ILE A 4 -29.80 23.76 -8.69
N GLU A 5 -30.45 23.35 -9.78
CA GLU A 5 -30.90 21.97 -9.97
C GLU A 5 -29.80 21.05 -10.49
N GLN A 6 -28.80 21.58 -11.20
CA GLN A 6 -27.72 20.77 -11.77
C GLN A 6 -26.66 20.33 -10.74
N GLU A 7 -26.58 20.99 -9.56
CA GLU A 7 -25.73 20.56 -8.44
C GLU A 7 -26.42 19.52 -7.53
N ARG A 8 -27.76 19.47 -7.49
CA ARG A 8 -28.52 18.49 -6.70
C ARG A 8 -28.61 17.11 -7.36
N GLU A 9 -28.52 17.02 -8.69
CA GLU A 9 -28.56 15.72 -9.38
C GLU A 9 -27.18 15.03 -9.47
N LYS A 10 -26.07 15.75 -9.33
CA LYS A 10 -24.73 15.12 -9.21
C LYS A 10 -24.43 14.52 -7.84
N SER A 11 -25.21 14.88 -6.82
CA SER A 11 -25.05 14.40 -5.44
C SER A 11 -25.83 13.10 -5.17
N ASN A 12 -26.82 12.75 -6.00
CA ASN A 12 -27.60 11.52 -5.86
C ASN A 12 -27.05 10.29 -6.61
N ASN A 13 -26.04 10.46 -7.47
CA ASN A 13 -25.45 9.34 -8.23
C ASN A 13 -24.13 8.81 -7.61
N LYS A 14 -23.71 9.38 -6.47
CA LYS A 14 -22.74 8.75 -5.57
C LYS A 14 -23.52 8.09 -4.46
N GLN A 15 -23.97 6.86 -4.67
CA GLN A 15 -24.14 5.95 -3.54
C GLN A 15 -22.82 6.04 -2.75
N ASN A 16 -22.83 6.57 -1.51
CA ASN A 16 -21.59 6.89 -0.81
C ASN A 16 -20.66 5.67 -0.85
N ALA A 17 -19.39 5.83 -1.20
CA ALA A 17 -18.48 4.70 -1.35
C ALA A 17 -18.41 3.85 -0.07
N ILE A 18 -18.63 4.51 1.08
CA ILE A 18 -18.84 3.90 2.40
C ILE A 18 -20.04 2.95 2.38
N ASP A 19 -21.24 3.37 1.95
CA ASP A 19 -22.44 2.53 1.90
C ASP A 19 -22.20 1.26 1.08
N THR A 20 -21.51 1.40 -0.06
CA THR A 20 -21.16 0.27 -0.92
C THR A 20 -20.17 -0.68 -0.24
N CYS A 21 -19.23 -0.15 0.54
CA CYS A 21 -18.30 -0.97 1.34
C CYS A 21 -19.03 -1.66 2.50
N SER A 22 -19.85 -0.92 3.25
CA SER A 22 -20.63 -1.40 4.38
C SER A 22 -21.60 -2.52 3.98
N GLN A 23 -22.37 -2.34 2.90
CA GLN A 23 -23.25 -3.38 2.38
C GLN A 23 -22.48 -4.63 1.96
N LYS A 24 -21.28 -4.48 1.37
CA LYS A 24 -20.47 -5.65 1.02
C LYS A 24 -19.96 -6.37 2.27
N LEU A 25 -19.48 -5.64 3.27
CA LEU A 25 -19.02 -6.22 4.53
C LEU A 25 -20.15 -7.01 5.21
N GLN A 26 -21.37 -6.48 5.22
CA GLN A 26 -22.53 -7.19 5.78
C GLN A 26 -22.82 -8.50 5.03
N ARG A 27 -22.92 -8.45 3.70
CA ARG A 27 -23.18 -9.66 2.89
C ARG A 27 -22.10 -10.71 3.06
N ASP A 28 -20.84 -10.30 3.04
CA ASP A 28 -19.70 -11.22 3.18
C ASP A 28 -19.63 -11.76 4.63
N ALA A 29 -19.97 -10.97 5.64
CA ALA A 29 -20.05 -11.43 7.04
C ALA A 29 -21.15 -12.49 7.22
N GLU A 30 -22.34 -12.28 6.66
CA GLU A 30 -23.41 -13.28 6.66
C GLU A 30 -23.00 -14.56 5.93
N THR A 31 -22.36 -14.41 4.77
CA THR A 31 -21.86 -15.55 3.98
C THR A 31 -20.82 -16.35 4.77
N ILE A 32 -19.86 -15.68 5.40
CA ILE A 32 -18.84 -16.33 6.23
C ILE A 32 -19.46 -16.96 7.47
N LYS A 33 -20.48 -16.31 8.07
CA LYS A 33 -21.19 -16.87 9.22
C LYS A 33 -21.93 -18.16 8.87
N ILE A 34 -22.47 -18.27 7.65
CA ILE A 34 -23.20 -19.47 7.18
C ILE A 34 -22.22 -20.56 6.73
N LEU A 35 -21.19 -20.19 5.97
CA LEU A 35 -20.28 -21.15 5.34
C LEU A 35 -19.08 -21.52 6.22
N GLU A 36 -18.82 -20.74 7.27
CA GLU A 36 -17.66 -20.81 8.17
C GLU A 36 -16.30 -20.79 7.44
N ARG A 37 -16.29 -20.31 6.19
CA ARG A 37 -15.09 -20.22 5.35
C ARG A 37 -15.15 -19.02 4.43
N LEU A 38 -13.98 -18.60 3.96
CA LEU A 38 -13.86 -17.57 2.93
C LEU A 38 -14.22 -18.14 1.55
N ALA A 39 -14.98 -17.39 0.76
CA ALA A 39 -15.37 -17.75 -0.59
C ALA A 39 -14.65 -16.89 -1.65
N GLY A 40 -14.58 -17.39 -2.89
CA GLY A 40 -14.02 -16.67 -4.03
C GLY A 40 -12.57 -16.26 -3.80
N ARG A 41 -12.26 -14.97 -4.03
CA ARG A 41 -10.91 -14.39 -3.86
C ARG A 41 -10.56 -14.03 -2.41
N GLY A 42 -11.48 -14.25 -1.46
CA GLY A 42 -11.29 -13.92 -0.05
C GLY A 42 -10.00 -14.49 0.57
N PRO A 43 -9.68 -15.80 0.39
CA PRO A 43 -8.43 -16.38 0.88
C PRO A 43 -7.18 -15.66 0.41
N GLN A 44 -7.12 -15.31 -0.89
CA GLN A 44 -5.96 -14.62 -1.45
C GLN A 44 -5.84 -13.20 -0.90
N HIS A 45 -6.95 -12.46 -0.78
CA HIS A 45 -6.92 -11.12 -0.20
C HIS A 45 -6.45 -11.13 1.27
N VAL A 46 -6.82 -12.15 2.04
CA VAL A 46 -6.36 -12.28 3.44
C VAL A 46 -4.86 -12.59 3.51
N ARG A 47 -4.35 -13.47 2.64
CA ARG A 47 -2.89 -13.73 2.55
C ARG A 47 -2.11 -12.48 2.16
N ASP A 48 -2.59 -11.74 1.16
CA ASP A 48 -2.01 -10.45 0.75
C ASP A 48 -2.00 -9.47 1.93
N ALA A 49 -3.12 -9.36 2.67
CA ALA A 49 -3.24 -8.49 3.83
C ALA A 49 -2.23 -8.82 4.93
N ILE A 50 -1.96 -10.11 5.18
CA ILE A 50 -0.95 -10.54 6.16
C ILE A 50 0.46 -10.14 5.72
N SER A 51 0.80 -10.40 4.45
CA SER A 51 2.08 -9.98 3.89
C SER A 51 2.27 -8.47 4.04
N ILE A 52 1.21 -7.70 3.79
CA ILE A 52 1.22 -6.24 3.89
C ILE A 52 1.34 -5.77 5.35
N LEU A 53 0.65 -6.40 6.30
CA LEU A 53 0.75 -6.07 7.73
C LEU A 53 2.15 -6.31 8.29
N LYS A 54 2.85 -7.34 7.82
CA LYS A 54 4.16 -7.77 8.34
C LYS A 54 5.36 -7.14 7.62
N SER A 55 5.17 -6.52 6.47
CA SER A 55 6.27 -6.02 5.63
C SER A 55 6.23 -4.50 5.45
N PRO A 56 7.39 -3.82 5.35
CA PRO A 56 7.40 -2.40 5.03
C PRO A 56 6.84 -2.19 3.62
N GLN A 57 5.98 -1.20 3.45
CA GLN A 57 5.35 -0.93 2.15
C GLN A 57 6.06 0.21 1.42
N CYS A 58 6.42 -0.02 0.16
CA CYS A 58 7.14 0.95 -0.67
C CYS A 58 6.21 1.80 -1.55
N THR A 59 4.93 1.43 -1.68
CA THR A 59 3.97 2.14 -2.53
C THR A 59 2.86 2.76 -1.70
N ARG A 60 2.38 3.93 -2.14
CA ARG A 60 1.33 4.68 -1.42
C ARG A 60 0.09 3.84 -1.19
N GLU A 61 -0.36 3.09 -2.19
CA GLU A 61 -1.57 2.27 -2.11
C GLU A 61 -1.47 1.19 -1.05
N LEU A 62 -0.33 0.49 -0.98
CA LEU A 62 -0.10 -0.55 -0.01
C LEU A 62 0.10 0.03 1.39
N SER A 63 0.76 1.18 1.53
CA SER A 63 0.90 1.88 2.81
C SER A 63 -0.46 2.35 3.34
N VAL A 64 -1.33 2.88 2.48
CA VAL A 64 -2.71 3.27 2.85
C VAL A 64 -3.51 2.05 3.30
N TYR A 65 -3.39 0.94 2.58
CA TYR A 65 -4.07 -0.29 2.96
C TYR A 65 -3.53 -0.86 4.28
N GLN A 66 -2.21 -0.85 4.47
CA GLN A 66 -1.56 -1.26 5.73
C GLN A 66 -2.08 -0.44 6.91
N LEU A 67 -2.07 0.90 6.79
CA LEU A 67 -2.60 1.81 7.82
C LEU A 67 -4.05 1.49 8.18
N PHE A 68 -4.90 1.32 7.17
CA PHE A 68 -6.30 0.93 7.38
C PHE A 68 -6.42 -0.39 8.15
N LEU A 69 -5.65 -1.42 7.77
CA LEU A 69 -5.69 -2.71 8.47
C LEU A 69 -5.19 -2.59 9.92
N HIS A 70 -4.17 -1.77 10.20
CA HIS A 70 -3.74 -1.49 11.56
C HIS A 70 -4.80 -0.75 12.37
N ASP A 71 -5.52 0.21 11.76
CA ASP A 71 -6.60 0.91 12.45
C ASP A 71 -7.75 -0.04 12.81
N ILE A 72 -8.13 -0.93 11.90
CA ILE A 72 -9.11 -2.00 12.18
C ILE A 72 -8.56 -2.93 13.27
N LEU A 73 -7.31 -3.38 13.17
CA LEU A 73 -6.72 -4.28 14.16
C LEU A 73 -6.68 -3.63 15.54
N ARG A 74 -6.32 -2.34 15.65
CA ARG A 74 -6.21 -1.60 16.91
C ARG A 74 -7.57 -1.27 17.52
N LEU A 75 -8.49 -0.74 16.72
CA LEU A 75 -9.77 -0.24 17.19
C LEU A 75 -10.84 -1.34 17.28
N CYS A 76 -10.69 -2.39 16.49
CA CYS A 76 -11.61 -3.52 16.39
C CYS A 76 -10.88 -4.81 16.76
N ASP A 77 -11.12 -5.90 16.04
CA ASP A 77 -10.62 -7.23 16.34
C ASP A 77 -10.06 -7.88 15.08
N ARG A 78 -9.18 -8.87 15.25
CA ARG A 78 -8.52 -9.59 14.15
C ARG A 78 -9.52 -10.30 13.22
N GLY A 79 -10.65 -10.80 13.74
CA GLY A 79 -11.72 -11.33 12.89
C GLY A 79 -12.27 -10.29 11.92
N LEU A 80 -12.37 -9.03 12.35
CA LEU A 80 -12.83 -7.93 11.49
C LEU A 80 -11.75 -7.49 10.49
N VAL A 81 -10.47 -7.69 10.80
CA VAL A 81 -9.38 -7.57 9.81
C VAL A 81 -9.56 -8.60 8.69
N VAL A 82 -9.85 -9.87 9.03
CA VAL A 82 -10.13 -10.93 8.05
C VAL A 82 -11.30 -10.53 7.16
N LEU A 83 -12.42 -10.09 7.76
CA LEU A 83 -13.60 -9.66 7.03
C LEU A 83 -13.29 -8.51 6.06
N CYS A 84 -12.60 -7.46 6.55
CA CYS A 84 -12.26 -6.30 5.73
C CYS A 84 -11.32 -6.68 4.59
N ALA A 85 -10.32 -7.53 4.85
CA ALA A 85 -9.40 -8.01 3.84
C ALA A 85 -10.12 -8.84 2.78
N ALA A 86 -10.89 -9.85 3.18
CA ALA A 86 -11.63 -10.72 2.27
C ALA A 86 -12.63 -9.94 1.41
N SER A 87 -13.36 -8.99 2.01
CA SER A 87 -14.46 -8.27 1.37
C SER A 87 -13.98 -7.12 0.47
N LEU A 88 -13.02 -6.32 0.94
CA LEU A 88 -12.64 -5.09 0.26
C LEU A 88 -11.38 -5.28 -0.57
N GLY A 89 -10.41 -6.01 -0.04
CA GLY A 89 -9.06 -6.14 -0.61
C GLY A 89 -8.31 -4.81 -0.69
N LYS A 90 -7.06 -4.87 -1.12
CA LYS A 90 -6.16 -3.72 -1.23
C LYS A 90 -6.69 -2.63 -2.17
N GLN A 91 -7.18 -3.04 -3.34
CA GLN A 91 -7.59 -2.12 -4.41
C GLN A 91 -8.70 -1.19 -3.95
N ARG A 92 -9.79 -1.70 -3.36
CA ARG A 92 -10.92 -0.85 -2.97
C ARG A 92 -10.53 0.14 -1.89
N VAL A 93 -9.79 -0.30 -0.87
CA VAL A 93 -9.38 0.58 0.24
C VAL A 93 -8.42 1.67 -0.23
N ALA A 94 -7.48 1.34 -1.12
CA ALA A 94 -6.53 2.31 -1.67
C ALA A 94 -7.22 3.42 -2.49
N HIS A 95 -8.36 3.12 -3.12
CA HIS A 95 -9.13 4.07 -3.94
C HIS A 95 -10.12 4.92 -3.15
N LEU A 96 -10.45 4.56 -1.90
CA LEU A 96 -11.29 5.39 -1.04
C LEU A 96 -10.58 6.72 -0.72
N ALA A 97 -11.33 7.81 -0.55
CA ALA A 97 -10.80 9.04 0.01
C ALA A 97 -10.44 8.86 1.50
N GLU A 98 -9.63 9.77 2.05
CA GLU A 98 -9.21 9.69 3.46
C GLU A 98 -10.39 9.76 4.44
N ASP A 99 -11.34 10.67 4.19
CA ASP A 99 -12.56 10.80 4.98
C ASP A 99 -13.44 9.54 4.87
N GLU A 100 -13.49 8.93 3.69
CA GLU A 100 -14.25 7.70 3.46
C GLU A 100 -13.62 6.50 4.17
N ARG A 101 -12.29 6.39 4.17
CA ARG A 101 -11.57 5.36 4.93
C ARG A 101 -11.81 5.54 6.43
N THR A 102 -11.72 6.77 6.91
CA THR A 102 -11.95 7.08 8.33
C THR A 102 -13.40 6.76 8.73
N GLY A 103 -14.37 7.15 7.89
CA GLY A 103 -15.78 6.81 8.08
C GLY A 103 -16.03 5.30 8.04
N LEU A 104 -15.35 4.56 7.17
CA LEU A 104 -15.45 3.10 7.12
C LEU A 104 -14.89 2.43 8.38
N VAL A 105 -13.76 2.91 8.91
CA VAL A 105 -13.23 2.44 10.20
C VAL A 105 -14.22 2.72 11.32
N GLY A 106 -14.82 3.92 11.33
CA GLY A 106 -15.89 4.28 12.27
C GLY A 106 -17.08 3.32 12.19
N TYR A 107 -17.56 3.06 10.98
CA TYR A 107 -18.66 2.13 10.73
C TYR A 107 -18.36 0.72 11.26
N VAL A 108 -17.18 0.16 10.96
CA VAL A 108 -16.80 -1.17 11.43
C VAL A 108 -16.71 -1.21 12.96
N LYS A 109 -16.21 -0.14 13.58
CA LYS A 109 -16.13 -0.01 15.04
C LYS A 109 -17.51 0.06 15.71
N GLU A 110 -18.48 0.73 15.09
CA GLU A 110 -19.84 0.83 15.61
C GLU A 110 -20.65 -0.46 15.42
N ASN A 111 -20.35 -1.21 14.36
CA ASN A 111 -21.10 -2.40 13.96
C ASN A 111 -20.37 -3.72 14.26
N LYS A 112 -19.47 -3.75 15.25
CA LYS A 112 -18.65 -4.93 15.59
C LYS A 112 -19.48 -6.18 15.87
N SER A 113 -20.58 -6.05 16.61
CA SER A 113 -21.44 -7.18 16.97
C SER A 113 -22.22 -7.73 15.78
N LEU A 114 -22.51 -6.89 14.80
CA LEU A 114 -23.24 -7.26 13.58
C LEU A 114 -22.30 -7.92 12.56
N LEU A 115 -21.08 -7.40 12.44
CA LEU A 115 -20.08 -7.89 11.49
C LEU A 115 -19.25 -9.06 12.03
N GLY A 116 -19.09 -9.14 13.35
CA GLY A 116 -18.28 -10.16 14.01
C GLY A 116 -19.01 -11.49 14.19
N CYS A 117 -18.29 -12.60 14.05
CA CYS A 117 -18.77 -13.93 14.39
C CYS A 117 -17.60 -14.84 14.81
N SER A 118 -17.89 -15.95 15.49
CA SER A 118 -16.88 -16.92 15.93
C SER A 118 -16.10 -17.54 14.76
N ALA A 119 -16.72 -17.68 13.59
CA ALA A 119 -16.05 -18.15 12.39
C ALA A 119 -14.94 -17.20 11.93
N LEU A 120 -15.15 -15.88 12.02
CA LEU A 120 -14.11 -14.90 11.69
C LEU A 120 -12.92 -14.95 12.65
N GLU A 121 -13.16 -15.19 13.94
CA GLU A 121 -12.08 -15.41 14.92
C GLU A 121 -11.32 -16.70 14.67
N SER A 122 -12.03 -17.77 14.28
CA SER A 122 -11.40 -19.05 13.91
C SER A 122 -10.53 -18.88 12.67
N LEU A 123 -11.05 -18.22 11.63
CA LEU A 123 -10.28 -17.87 10.43
C LEU A 123 -9.09 -16.97 10.76
N ALA A 124 -9.23 -16.01 11.68
CA ALA A 124 -8.11 -15.17 12.09
C ALA A 124 -6.97 -15.99 12.74
N ASN A 125 -7.30 -17.06 13.47
CA ASN A 125 -6.30 -18.01 13.98
C ASN A 125 -5.67 -18.81 12.83
N ASP A 126 -6.48 -19.37 11.93
CA ASP A 126 -6.01 -20.22 10.82
C ASP A 126 -5.05 -19.47 9.89
N TYR A 127 -5.40 -18.22 9.58
CA TYR A 127 -4.59 -17.33 8.76
C TYR A 127 -3.47 -16.64 9.55
N GLN A 128 -3.36 -16.86 10.86
CA GLN A 128 -2.33 -16.28 11.74
C GLN A 128 -2.27 -14.75 11.65
N ILE A 129 -3.45 -14.11 11.73
CA ILE A 129 -3.54 -12.66 11.83
C ILE A 129 -2.87 -12.21 13.14
N PRO A 130 -1.93 -11.25 13.08
CA PRO A 130 -1.24 -10.76 14.26
C PRO A 130 -2.20 -10.28 15.36
N LEU A 131 -1.79 -10.46 16.62
CA LEU A 131 -2.45 -9.84 17.76
C LEU A 131 -2.12 -8.34 17.81
N LYS A 132 -2.95 -7.55 18.49
CA LYS A 132 -2.72 -6.09 18.66
C LYS A 132 -1.33 -5.76 19.18
N ASP A 133 -0.80 -6.62 20.05
CA ASP A 133 0.49 -6.46 20.72
C ASP A 133 1.61 -7.29 20.08
N ASP A 134 1.42 -7.78 18.85
CA ASP A 134 2.41 -8.60 18.18
C ASP A 134 3.66 -7.77 17.83
N PRO A 135 4.86 -8.16 18.30
CA PRO A 135 6.11 -7.46 18.03
C PRO A 135 6.51 -7.46 16.54
N GLN A 136 5.91 -8.33 15.71
CA GLN A 136 6.13 -8.37 14.26
C GLN A 136 5.30 -7.34 13.49
N LEU A 137 4.37 -6.64 14.14
CA LEU A 137 3.63 -5.55 13.50
C LEU A 137 4.58 -4.36 13.30
N ILE A 138 4.84 -4.04 12.04
CA ILE A 138 5.55 -2.81 11.70
C ILE A 138 4.67 -1.65 12.10
N ASN A 139 5.13 -0.82 13.02
CA ASN A 139 4.39 0.38 13.39
C ASN A 139 4.43 1.36 12.21
N PRO A 140 3.30 1.63 11.53
CA PRO A 140 3.28 2.53 10.38
C PRO A 140 3.66 3.96 10.76
N GLN A 141 3.51 4.33 12.04
CA GLN A 141 3.87 5.63 12.60
C GLN A 141 5.35 5.73 12.98
N ARG A 142 6.08 4.60 13.00
CA ARG A 142 7.54 4.52 13.13
C ARG A 142 8.18 4.07 11.82
N ILE A 143 7.88 4.75 10.73
CA ILE A 143 8.97 4.99 9.80
C ILE A 143 9.89 5.96 10.53
N ASP A 144 10.77 5.42 11.37
CA ASP A 144 11.94 6.15 11.81
C ASP A 144 12.63 6.58 10.51
N THR A 145 12.49 7.86 10.20
CA THR A 145 13.53 8.62 9.53
C THR A 145 14.84 8.12 10.11
N VAL A 146 15.57 7.33 9.33
CA VAL A 146 16.97 7.01 9.60
C VAL A 146 17.60 8.33 10.03
N SER A 147 18.04 8.39 11.29
CA SER A 147 18.63 9.57 11.92
C SER A 147 19.67 10.19 10.99
N ILE A 148 19.28 11.28 10.33
CA ILE A 148 20.22 12.26 9.82
C ILE A 148 20.62 13.05 11.07
N ASP A 149 21.87 12.85 11.48
CA ASP A 149 22.57 13.55 12.56
C ASP A 149 22.07 15.00 12.79
N PRO A 150 21.58 15.36 14.00
CA PRO A 150 21.07 16.69 14.31
C PRO A 150 22.15 17.79 14.30
N SER A 151 23.43 17.44 14.17
CA SER A 151 24.55 18.38 14.35
C SER A 151 24.83 19.31 13.15
N ARG A 152 24.13 19.20 12.02
CA ARG A 152 24.25 20.23 10.95
C ARG A 152 23.28 21.38 11.21
N LYS A 153 23.77 22.38 11.94
CA LYS A 153 23.17 23.72 12.09
C LYS A 153 22.51 24.14 10.77
N ARG A 154 21.18 24.25 10.76
CA ARG A 154 20.42 24.93 9.71
C ARG A 154 20.91 26.37 9.64
N LEU A 155 21.86 26.65 8.75
CA LEU A 155 21.92 27.98 8.17
C LEU A 155 20.57 28.19 7.49
N LYS A 156 19.82 29.20 7.97
CA LYS A 156 18.68 29.76 7.25
C LYS A 156 19.16 30.20 5.88
N ARG A 157 19.08 29.31 4.89
CA ARG A 157 19.22 29.71 3.49
C ARG A 157 17.99 30.56 3.16
N PRO A 158 18.17 31.79 2.66
CA PRO A 158 17.06 32.54 2.10
C PRO A 158 16.45 31.71 0.97
N ALA A 159 15.13 31.78 0.82
CA ALA A 159 14.39 31.10 -0.23
C ALA A 159 14.84 31.59 -1.61
N SER A 160 15.92 31.02 -2.14
CA SER A 160 16.22 31.06 -3.56
C SER A 160 15.26 30.08 -4.21
N LYS A 161 14.28 30.62 -4.94
CA LYS A 161 13.49 29.88 -5.94
C LYS A 161 14.45 29.11 -6.84
N THR A 162 14.72 27.84 -6.54
CA THR A 162 15.35 26.92 -7.48
C THR A 162 14.24 26.44 -8.39
N ILE A 163 14.03 27.21 -9.45
CA ILE A 163 13.37 26.76 -10.65
C ILE A 163 14.36 25.77 -11.30
N SER A 164 14.50 24.58 -10.73
CA SER A 164 15.12 23.47 -11.42
C SER A 164 14.07 22.38 -11.55
N PRO A 165 13.58 22.08 -12.76
CA PRO A 165 12.64 20.99 -12.96
C PRO A 165 13.23 19.69 -12.41
N PRO A 166 12.39 18.71 -12.01
CA PRO A 166 12.88 17.38 -11.67
C PRO A 166 13.74 16.89 -12.83
N TYR A 167 15.01 16.62 -12.57
CA TYR A 167 15.94 16.14 -13.59
C TYR A 167 15.38 14.82 -14.10
N ARG A 168 14.88 14.81 -15.35
CA ARG A 168 14.43 13.61 -16.05
C ARG A 168 15.51 13.27 -17.04
N THR A 169 16.31 12.25 -16.74
CA THR A 169 17.20 11.63 -17.72
C THR A 169 16.48 10.45 -18.38
N LYS A 170 16.69 10.27 -19.68
CA LYS A 170 16.19 9.09 -20.40
C LYS A 170 17.22 7.98 -20.24
N LEU A 171 16.88 6.95 -19.46
CA LEU A 171 17.71 5.75 -19.38
C LEU A 171 17.64 5.01 -20.72
N GLN A 172 18.78 4.88 -21.41
CA GLN A 172 18.87 4.11 -22.64
C GLN A 172 19.19 2.64 -22.35
N HIS A 173 18.86 1.76 -23.30
CA HIS A 173 19.10 0.32 -23.18
C HIS A 173 20.56 -0.02 -22.82
N ASN A 174 21.52 0.69 -23.43
CA ASN A 174 22.94 0.49 -23.20
C ASN A 174 23.43 1.01 -21.84
N ASP A 175 22.70 1.95 -21.21
CA ASP A 175 23.08 2.49 -19.90
C ASP A 175 22.94 1.43 -18.81
N LEU A 176 21.88 0.63 -18.89
CA LEU A 176 21.64 -0.46 -17.96
C LEU A 176 22.67 -1.59 -18.14
N LEU A 177 22.96 -1.98 -19.38
CA LEU A 177 23.96 -3.01 -19.67
C LEU A 177 25.36 -2.60 -19.22
N SER A 178 25.79 -1.38 -19.57
CA SER A 178 27.09 -0.85 -19.14
C SER A 178 27.20 -0.72 -17.62
N PHE A 179 26.11 -0.34 -16.94
CA PHE A 179 26.07 -0.30 -15.48
C PHE A 179 26.26 -1.69 -14.86
N LEU A 180 25.55 -2.70 -15.39
CA LEU A 180 25.62 -4.08 -14.90
C LEU A 180 27.00 -4.70 -15.14
N GLU A 181 27.61 -4.44 -16.30
CA GLU A 181 28.98 -4.89 -16.61
C GLU A 181 30.02 -4.23 -15.70
N LYS A 182 29.90 -2.93 -15.45
CA LYS A 182 30.86 -2.17 -14.64
C LYS A 182 30.80 -2.53 -13.15
N ASN A 183 29.67 -3.03 -12.67
CA ASN A 183 29.45 -3.34 -11.26
C ASN A 183 29.23 -4.85 -11.00
N GLN A 184 29.77 -5.72 -11.87
CA GLN A 184 29.73 -7.17 -11.66
C GLN A 184 30.34 -7.54 -10.31
N GLY A 185 29.62 -8.34 -9.51
CA GLY A 185 30.04 -8.81 -8.20
C GLY A 185 29.95 -7.77 -7.07
N ARG A 186 29.49 -6.55 -7.34
CA ARG A 186 29.37 -5.48 -6.33
C ARG A 186 28.05 -5.54 -5.55
N TYR A 187 26.98 -5.97 -6.20
CA TYR A 187 25.66 -6.10 -5.57
C TYR A 187 25.28 -7.57 -5.42
N VAL A 188 24.48 -7.85 -4.39
CA VAL A 188 23.88 -9.18 -4.16
C VAL A 188 23.03 -9.58 -5.39
N ALA A 189 22.91 -10.89 -5.64
CA ALA A 189 22.23 -11.44 -6.80
C ALA A 189 20.89 -10.76 -7.11
N LEU A 190 20.70 -10.39 -8.38
CA LEU A 190 19.43 -9.88 -8.90
C LEU A 190 18.37 -10.96 -8.75
N ALA A 191 17.25 -10.63 -8.10
CA ALA A 191 16.10 -11.51 -8.07
C ALA A 191 15.23 -11.19 -9.28
N ILE A 192 15.13 -12.14 -10.21
CA ILE A 192 14.15 -12.08 -11.29
C ILE A 192 12.90 -12.78 -10.77
N ARG A 193 11.82 -12.02 -10.62
CA ARG A 193 10.53 -12.56 -10.27
C ARG A 193 9.77 -12.86 -11.56
N ILE A 194 9.64 -14.14 -11.86
CA ILE A 194 8.77 -14.64 -12.93
C ILE A 194 7.44 -14.98 -12.26
N PRO A 195 6.37 -14.22 -12.50
CA PRO A 195 5.06 -14.51 -11.93
C PRO A 195 4.43 -15.75 -12.58
N ASP A 196 3.65 -16.49 -11.80
CA ASP A 196 2.89 -17.65 -12.30
C ASP A 196 1.63 -17.24 -13.09
N ASP A 197 1.22 -15.97 -12.98
CA ASP A 197 0.09 -15.40 -13.72
C ASP A 197 0.55 -14.87 -15.09
N GLU A 198 -0.05 -15.40 -16.16
CA GLU A 198 0.25 -15.00 -17.55
C GLU A 198 -0.02 -13.51 -17.84
N ASN A 199 -0.76 -12.81 -16.96
CA ASN A 199 -1.04 -11.38 -17.10
C ASN A 199 -0.05 -10.47 -16.36
N GLU A 200 0.85 -11.02 -15.54
CA GLU A 200 1.85 -10.24 -14.82
C GLU A 200 3.19 -10.27 -15.57
N SER A 201 3.81 -9.10 -15.75
CA SER A 201 5.11 -9.02 -16.44
C SER A 201 6.24 -9.42 -15.50
N PRO A 202 7.27 -10.14 -15.99
CA PRO A 202 8.47 -10.41 -15.21
C PRO A 202 9.06 -9.12 -14.66
N SER A 203 9.47 -9.13 -13.40
CA SER A 203 10.09 -7.97 -12.76
C SER A 203 11.46 -8.33 -12.19
N ILE A 204 12.34 -7.33 -12.14
CA ILE A 204 13.69 -7.46 -11.58
C ILE A 204 13.71 -6.62 -10.31
N GLU A 205 13.96 -7.27 -9.18
CA GLU A 205 14.13 -6.60 -7.90
C GLU A 205 15.60 -6.26 -7.70
N ILE A 206 15.89 -4.98 -7.49
CA ILE A 206 17.24 -4.46 -7.25
C ILE A 206 17.32 -3.84 -5.85
N SER A 207 18.49 -3.91 -5.23
CA SER A 207 18.71 -3.25 -3.95
C SER A 207 18.58 -1.72 -4.10
N ARG A 208 18.23 -1.05 -3.00
CA ARG A 208 18.15 0.41 -2.96
C ARG A 208 19.47 1.07 -3.37
N GLU A 209 20.59 0.52 -2.92
CA GLU A 209 21.95 0.98 -3.22
C GLU A 209 22.22 0.87 -4.73
N MET A 210 21.88 -0.27 -5.33
CA MET A 210 22.03 -0.46 -6.77
C MET A 210 21.16 0.50 -7.58
N CYS A 211 19.95 0.81 -7.11
CA CYS A 211 19.07 1.80 -7.75
C CYS A 211 19.67 3.21 -7.73
N GLN A 212 20.29 3.62 -6.62
CA GLN A 212 20.96 4.92 -6.52
C GLN A 212 22.15 5.01 -7.47
N ASP A 213 23.01 3.99 -7.48
CA ASP A 213 24.19 3.94 -8.33
C ASP A 213 23.81 3.88 -9.82
N LEU A 214 22.71 3.22 -10.18
CA LEU A 214 22.17 3.23 -11.55
C LEU A 214 21.68 4.62 -11.96
N ILE A 215 21.03 5.36 -11.06
CA ILE A 215 20.60 6.74 -11.33
C ILE A 215 21.83 7.63 -11.57
N GLU A 216 22.85 7.52 -10.73
CA GLU A 216 24.09 8.27 -10.90
C GLU A 216 24.80 7.93 -12.21
N HIS A 217 24.90 6.64 -12.55
CA HIS A 217 25.49 6.19 -13.80
C HIS A 217 24.72 6.68 -15.03
N ALA A 218 23.39 6.68 -14.98
CA ALA A 218 22.54 7.21 -16.04
C ALA A 218 22.69 8.73 -16.20
N MET A 219 22.85 9.45 -15.10
CA MET A 219 23.11 10.88 -15.12
C MET A 219 24.48 11.20 -15.73
N GLU A 220 25.52 10.44 -15.36
CA GLU A 220 26.87 10.62 -15.88
C GLU A 220 26.95 10.27 -17.38
N SER A 221 26.32 9.16 -17.78
CA SER A 221 26.25 8.75 -19.19
C SER A 221 25.55 9.80 -20.05
N GLU A 222 24.50 10.43 -19.52
CA GLU A 222 23.80 11.51 -20.23
C GLU A 222 24.65 12.79 -20.33
N ARG A 223 25.40 13.15 -19.28
CA ARG A 223 26.34 14.29 -19.33
C ARG A 223 27.38 14.10 -20.42
N GLN A 224 27.96 12.90 -20.48
CA GLN A 224 28.94 12.54 -21.51
C GLN A 224 28.36 12.60 -22.93
N ARG A 225 27.09 12.21 -23.11
CA ARG A 225 26.39 12.31 -24.41
C ARG A 225 26.13 13.76 -24.84
N ILE A 226 25.77 14.62 -23.89
CA ILE A 226 25.46 16.03 -24.16
C ILE A 226 26.74 16.88 -24.24
N GLY A 227 27.90 16.33 -23.85
CA GLY A 227 29.19 17.01 -23.90
C GLY A 227 29.35 18.07 -22.81
N LEU A 228 28.73 17.86 -21.65
CA LEU A 228 28.79 18.72 -20.46
C LEU A 228 29.80 18.21 -19.44
#